data_AF-A0A7S7MPZ5-F1
#
_entry.id   AF-A0A7S7MPZ5-F1
#
_cell.length_a   1.000
_cell.length_b   1.000
_cell.length_c   1.000
_cell.angle_alpha   90.00
_cell.angle_beta   90.00
_cell.angle_gamma   90.00
#
_symmetry.space_group_name_H-M   'P 1'
#
loop_
_entity.id
_entity.type
_entity.pdbx_description
1 polymer ?
#
loop_
_entity_poly.entity_id
_entity_poly.type
_entity_poly.pdbx_seq_one_letter_code
_entity_poly.pdbx_strand_id
1 'polypeptide(L)' 'MNIPIPPEPEDPNIDAPPLPPSEPTPAPKQEPPEDEPPAAQEPPTTTPPVIV' A
#
# COMPACT_ATOMS: atom_id res chain seq x y z
N MET A 1 -20.19 41.36 33.92
CA MET A 1 -21.11 41.55 32.78
C MET A 1 -20.75 40.50 31.74
N ASN A 2 -21.60 39.50 31.53
CA ASN A 2 -21.36 38.44 30.55
C ASN A 2 -21.99 38.89 29.23
N ILE A 3 -21.15 39.32 28.30
CA ILE A 3 -21.59 39.62 26.93
C ILE A 3 -21.84 38.26 26.26
N PRO A 4 -23.04 38.00 25.69
CA PRO A 4 -23.28 36.74 24.99
C PRO A 4 -22.36 36.64 23.78
N ILE A 5 -21.77 35.45 23.57
CA ILE A 5 -20.96 35.15 22.39
C ILE A 5 -21.91 34.99 21.20
N PRO A 6 -21.60 35.58 20.03
CA PRO A 6 -22.37 35.34 18.81
C PRO A 6 -22.44 33.85 18.45
N PRO A 7 -23.52 33.40 17.81
CA PRO A 7 -23.59 32.03 17.31
C PRO A 7 -22.53 31.79 16.22
N GLU A 8 -22.07 30.54 16.12
CA GLU A 8 -21.17 30.14 15.03
C GLU A 8 -21.91 30.18 13.68
N PRO A 9 -21.23 30.53 12.58
CA PRO A 9 -21.79 30.40 11.24
C PRO A 9 -22.23 28.96 10.95
N GLU A 10 -23.35 28.80 10.25
CA GLU A 10 -23.80 27.49 9.78
C GLU A 10 -22.79 26.92 8.77
N ASP A 11 -22.43 25.63 8.91
CA ASP A 11 -21.55 24.97 7.95
C ASP A 11 -22.31 24.75 6.63
N PRO A 12 -21.80 25.24 5.48
CA PRO A 12 -22.46 25.10 4.20
C PRO A 12 -22.56 23.65 3.71
N ASN A 13 -21.82 22.71 4.32
CA ASN A 13 -21.80 21.30 3.97
C ASN A 13 -22.70 20.45 4.89
N ILE A 14 -23.49 21.05 5.79
CA ILE A 14 -24.37 20.31 6.71
C ILE A 14 -25.37 19.41 5.96
N ASP A 15 -25.88 19.89 4.83
CA ASP A 15 -26.80 19.13 3.97
C ASP A 15 -26.09 18.41 2.81
N ALA A 16 -24.78 18.61 2.63
CA ALA A 16 -24.00 18.07 1.53
C ALA A 16 -22.90 17.15 2.08
N PRO A 17 -23.15 15.84 2.23
CA PRO A 17 -22.12 14.91 2.69
C PRO A 17 -20.91 14.97 1.74
N PRO A 18 -19.68 14.80 2.26
CA PRO A 18 -18.50 14.79 1.42
C PRO A 18 -18.64 13.71 0.34
N LEU A 19 -18.34 14.10 -0.90
CA LEU A 19 -18.36 13.14 -2.01
C LEU A 19 -17.32 12.05 -1.74
N PRO A 20 -17.61 10.79 -2.13
CA PRO A 20 -16.60 9.76 -2.11
C PRO A 20 -15.44 10.17 -3.04
N PRO A 21 -14.21 9.71 -2.76
CA PRO A 21 -13.09 9.96 -3.65
C PRO A 21 -13.40 9.39 -5.05
N SER A 22 -13.07 10.15 -6.09
CA SER A 22 -13.32 9.74 -7.49
C SER A 22 -12.51 8.52 -7.91
N GLU A 23 -11.42 8.24 -7.22
CA GLU A 23 -10.51 7.13 -7.52
C GLU A 23 -10.12 6.38 -6.23
N PRO A 24 -9.88 5.06 -6.32
CA PRO A 24 -9.31 4.31 -5.21
C PRO A 24 -7.94 4.86 -4.82
N THR A 25 -7.63 4.82 -3.52
CA THR A 25 -6.28 5.12 -3.05
C THR A 25 -5.29 4.14 -3.70
N PRO A 26 -4.14 4.60 -4.23
CA PRO A 26 -3.11 3.72 -4.76
C PRO A 26 -2.68 2.69 -3.72
N ALA A 27 -2.38 1.47 -4.17
CA ALA A 27 -1.79 0.47 -3.29
C ALA A 27 -0.47 0.99 -2.69
N PRO A 28 -0.17 0.71 -1.42
CA PRO A 28 1.13 1.01 -0.84
C PRO A 28 2.24 0.39 -1.69
N LYS A 29 3.36 1.12 -1.86
CA LYS A 29 4.55 0.54 -2.48
C LYS A 29 5.09 -0.51 -1.53
N GLN A 30 5.16 -1.76 -1.99
CA GLN A 30 5.89 -2.80 -1.28
C GLN A 30 7.37 -2.67 -1.67
N GLU A 31 8.25 -2.54 -0.69
CA GLU A 31 9.68 -2.69 -0.93
C GLU A 31 9.96 -4.16 -1.29
N PRO A 32 10.87 -4.44 -2.24
CA PRO A 32 11.37 -5.78 -2.46
C PRO A 32 11.92 -6.37 -1.14
N PRO A 33 11.85 -7.70 -0.95
CA PRO A 33 12.56 -8.33 0.16
C PRO A 33 14.03 -7.91 0.18
N GLU A 34 14.57 -7.57 1.36
CA GLU A 34 15.98 -7.17 1.51
C GLU A 34 16.96 -8.27 1.08
N ASP A 35 16.54 -9.53 1.21
CA ASP A 35 17.27 -10.72 0.78
C ASP A 35 16.51 -11.44 -0.34
N GLU A 36 16.81 -11.07 -1.59
CA GLU A 36 16.46 -11.93 -2.73
C GLU A 36 17.31 -13.21 -2.65
N PRO A 37 16.71 -14.41 -2.62
CA PRO A 37 17.48 -15.64 -2.57
C PRO A 37 18.34 -15.77 -3.83
N PRO A 38 19.55 -16.33 -3.73
CA PRO A 38 20.37 -16.56 -4.91
C PRO A 38 19.63 -17.45 -5.91
N ALA A 39 19.87 -17.20 -7.20
CA ALA A 39 19.30 -18.02 -8.27
C ALA A 39 19.58 -19.51 -8.01
N ALA A 40 18.57 -20.35 -8.25
CA ALA A 40 18.72 -21.79 -8.11
C ALA A 40 19.86 -22.28 -9.03
N GLN A 41 20.79 -23.06 -8.47
CA GLN A 41 21.84 -23.68 -9.26
C GLN A 41 21.27 -24.88 -10.02
N GLU A 42 21.60 -24.98 -11.31
CA GLU A 42 21.24 -26.16 -12.09
C GLU A 42 21.96 -27.41 -11.55
N PRO A 43 21.29 -28.57 -11.52
CA PRO A 43 21.93 -29.81 -11.10
C PRO A 43 23.08 -30.16 -12.06
N PRO A 44 24.14 -30.82 -11.59
CA PRO A 44 25.27 -31.19 -12.43
C PRO A 44 24.82 -32.17 -13.54
N THR A 45 25.01 -31.80 -14.79
CA THR A 45 24.72 -32.64 -15.98
C THR A 45 25.78 -33.72 -16.22
N THR A 46 26.53 -34.12 -15.18
CA THR A 46 27.59 -35.12 -15.35
C THR A 46 26.99 -36.52 -15.34
N THR A 47 27.13 -37.23 -16.46
CA THR A 47 26.79 -38.66 -16.51
C THR A 47 27.76 -39.43 -15.62
N PRO A 48 27.29 -40.23 -14.66
CA PRO A 48 28.16 -41.02 -13.82
C PRO A 48 28.99 -42.00 -14.67
N PRO A 49 30.26 -42.26 -14.32
CA PRO A 49 31.12 -43.14 -15.11
C PRO A 49 30.53 -44.55 -15.16
N VAL A 50 30.42 -45.10 -16.36
CA VAL A 50 30.09 -46.52 -16.56
C VAL A 50 31.34 -47.33 -16.31
N ILE A 51 31.32 -48.18 -15.29
CA ILE A 51 32.38 -49.17 -15.04
C ILE A 51 32.11 -50.36 -15.99
N VAL A 52 33.10 -50.71 -16.81
CA VAL A 52 33.08 -51.86 -17.74
C VAL A 52 33.67 -53.11 -17.12
#